data_AF-A0A2V1IZ75-F1
#
_entry.id   AF-A0A2V1IZ75-F1
#
_cell.length_a   1.000
_cell.length_b   1.000
_cell.length_c   1.000
_cell.angle_alpha   90.00
_cell.angle_beta   90.00
_cell.angle_gamma   90.00
#
_symmetry.space_group_name_H-M   'P 1'
#
loop_
_entity.id
_entity.type
_entity.pdbx_description
1 polymer ?
#
loop_
_entity_poly.entity_id
_entity_poly.type
_entity_poly.pdbx_seq_one_letter_code
_entity_poly.pdbx_strand_id
1 'polypeptide(L)'
;MATDIQHENLDGIFRLWLNWVMVAGAISLLVILSLWLPPAAMPVLAIVFQIGFFMQVRANRRKKMPSCYILPFLATRIFFWTAVVMVAVLYLYSRHLIENIFDGDTINAEIPFITVLIIGPVAVAVTLFAVARGGRLRFCRDCKIRNGFPAERGFLGNLFSQEGTYQTRMLLNVSALVTLVGWVYYFLAYVNVNLNEPDRLVFFWTPLILFIITIVVMAVRYLGLCNYYEQHFEGSGQQMRRSTMLRYIIIADNTIVLRKPQSDPDMDMGFTAACYDTPASLVIPHRQSIPDDEAHTLFKEIMDVDADIRPMYVTDNGNADCNIFHYLCFLSEESAATLAAKRPDLEFATIYHISRLIDSKQTARLLSAEIYRLHTMAMAWKTYDTHGDRRYKIKHYQPTFRLRDVHKWHIDFNDSKWLSISEFNADSPFFRLRRFWKKHITGNA
;
A
#
# COMPACT_ATOMS: atom_id res chain seq x y z
N MET A 1 27.30 1.52 -9.93
CA MET A 1 25.89 1.62 -10.42
C MET A 1 25.05 0.38 -10.13
N ALA A 2 25.45 -0.85 -10.47
CA ALA A 2 24.68 -2.05 -10.08
C ALA A 2 24.75 -2.32 -8.57
N THR A 3 25.94 -2.15 -7.99
CA THR A 3 26.21 -2.21 -6.54
C THR A 3 25.44 -1.16 -5.74
N ASP A 4 25.30 0.06 -6.27
CA ASP A 4 24.60 1.16 -5.58
C ASP A 4 23.11 0.89 -5.42
N ILE A 5 22.43 0.32 -6.43
CA ILE A 5 20.98 0.05 -6.34
C ILE A 5 20.69 -1.22 -5.52
N GLN A 6 21.58 -2.22 -5.55
CA GLN A 6 21.48 -3.36 -4.61
C GLN A 6 21.59 -2.88 -3.16
N HIS A 7 22.49 -1.92 -2.90
CA HIS A 7 22.58 -1.27 -1.60
C HIS A 7 21.30 -0.49 -1.25
N GLU A 8 20.70 0.24 -2.21
CA GLU A 8 19.42 0.94 -2.00
C GLU A 8 18.24 -0.01 -1.71
N ASN A 9 18.21 -1.19 -2.32
CA ASN A 9 17.18 -2.20 -2.09
C ASN A 9 17.31 -2.84 -0.69
N LEU A 10 18.54 -3.21 -0.29
CA LEU A 10 18.85 -3.71 1.05
C LEU A 10 18.55 -2.65 2.11
N ASP A 11 18.90 -1.39 1.85
CA ASP A 11 18.51 -0.25 2.68
C ASP A 11 16.99 -0.13 2.81
N GLY A 12 16.25 -0.42 1.74
CA GLY A 12 14.78 -0.44 1.72
C GLY A 12 14.19 -1.46 2.70
N ILE A 13 14.77 -2.68 2.74
CA ILE A 13 14.40 -3.75 3.67
C ILE A 13 14.77 -3.36 5.11
N PHE A 14 16.01 -2.89 5.33
CA PHE A 14 16.46 -2.44 6.65
C PHE A 14 15.60 -1.28 7.20
N ARG A 15 15.14 -0.38 6.34
CA ARG A 15 14.22 0.70 6.73
C ARG A 15 12.87 0.19 7.22
N LEU A 16 12.40 -0.98 6.80
CA LEU A 16 11.19 -1.57 7.38
C LEU A 16 11.39 -1.89 8.86
N TRP A 17 12.54 -2.47 9.21
CA TRP A 17 12.93 -2.70 10.60
C TRP A 17 13.07 -1.39 11.36
N LEU A 18 13.78 -0.41 10.80
CA LEU A 18 13.95 0.90 11.44
C LEU A 18 12.61 1.60 11.69
N ASN A 19 11.67 1.52 10.73
CA ASN A 19 10.31 2.04 10.89
C ASN A 19 9.57 1.37 12.04
N TRP A 20 9.74 0.05 12.24
CA TRP A 20 9.21 -0.66 13.40
C TRP A 20 9.80 -0.13 14.71
N VAL A 21 11.15 -0.07 14.79
CA VAL A 21 11.88 0.41 15.98
C VAL A 21 11.45 1.83 16.34
N MET A 22 11.36 2.74 15.37
CA MET A 22 10.94 4.12 15.61
C MET A 22 9.50 4.20 16.13
N VAL A 23 8.55 3.50 15.51
CA VAL A 23 7.13 3.59 15.89
C VAL A 23 6.86 2.93 17.24
N ALA A 24 7.26 1.67 17.41
CA ALA A 24 7.03 0.96 18.66
C ALA A 24 7.90 1.53 19.79
N GLY A 25 9.08 2.08 19.46
CA GLY A 25 9.93 2.81 20.39
C GLY A 25 9.32 4.12 20.84
N ALA A 26 8.73 4.91 19.94
CA ALA A 26 8.03 6.14 20.33
C ALA A 26 6.81 5.86 21.22
N ILE A 27 6.05 4.79 20.94
CA ILE A 27 4.91 4.39 21.79
C ILE A 27 5.40 4.02 23.20
N SER A 28 6.43 3.17 23.28
CA SER A 28 7.00 2.73 24.56
C SER A 28 7.68 3.87 25.32
N LEU A 29 8.38 4.74 24.60
CA LEU A 29 9.02 5.94 25.14
C LEU A 29 7.98 6.89 25.74
N LEU A 30 6.82 7.09 25.10
CA LEU A 30 5.75 7.91 25.68
C LEU A 30 5.26 7.32 27.01
N VAL A 31 5.09 6.00 27.11
CA VAL A 31 4.69 5.34 28.36
C VAL A 31 5.77 5.54 29.43
N ILE A 32 7.03 5.29 29.11
CA ILE A 32 8.15 5.38 30.06
C ILE A 32 8.39 6.82 30.53
N LEU A 33 8.33 7.81 29.63
CA LEU A 33 8.47 9.23 29.98
C LEU A 33 7.41 9.72 30.97
N SER A 34 6.25 9.08 31.03
CA SER A 34 5.20 9.44 32.00
C SER A 34 5.53 9.11 33.45
N LEU A 35 6.63 8.40 33.73
CA LEU A 35 7.13 8.21 35.10
C LEU A 35 7.80 9.47 35.66
N TRP A 36 8.38 10.30 34.81
CA TRP A 36 9.15 11.48 35.24
C TRP A 36 8.49 12.81 34.86
N LEU A 37 7.58 12.80 33.89
CA LEU A 37 6.93 14.00 33.39
C LEU A 37 5.53 14.16 33.96
N PRO A 38 5.08 15.40 34.19
CA PRO A 38 3.73 15.65 34.66
C PRO A 38 2.69 15.25 33.60
N PRO A 39 1.49 14.80 34.00
CA PRO A 39 0.43 14.38 33.08
C PRO A 39 0.08 15.43 32.01
N ALA A 40 0.16 16.72 32.36
CA ALA A 40 -0.09 17.84 31.44
C ALA A 40 0.91 17.92 30.27
N ALA A 41 2.13 17.38 30.41
CA ALA A 41 3.14 17.36 29.35
C ALA A 41 2.92 16.22 28.34
N MET A 42 2.22 15.16 28.73
CA MET A 42 2.05 13.96 27.90
C MET A 42 1.32 14.20 26.57
N PRO A 43 0.21 14.97 26.50
CA PRO A 43 -0.42 15.30 25.22
C PRO A 43 0.50 16.11 24.31
N VAL A 44 1.31 17.01 24.87
CA VAL A 44 2.26 17.83 24.10
C VAL A 44 3.32 16.93 23.47
N LEU A 45 3.88 15.98 24.23
CA LEU A 45 4.83 14.99 23.71
C LEU A 45 4.22 14.11 22.61
N ALA A 46 2.97 13.67 22.78
CA ALA A 46 2.27 12.93 21.75
C ALA A 46 2.13 13.75 20.46
N ILE A 47 1.82 15.05 20.54
CA ILE A 47 1.79 15.95 19.39
C ILE A 47 3.19 16.09 18.74
N VAL A 48 4.25 16.21 19.53
CA VAL A 48 5.63 16.26 19.01
C VAL A 48 5.97 15.00 18.20
N PHE A 49 5.67 13.80 18.72
CA PHE A 49 5.86 12.55 17.98
C PHE A 49 4.99 12.52 16.71
N GLN A 50 3.74 12.97 16.80
CA GLN A 50 2.83 13.05 15.65
C GLN A 50 3.38 13.95 14.53
N ILE A 51 3.94 15.11 14.87
CA ILE A 51 4.58 16.03 13.91
C ILE A 51 5.83 15.38 13.31
N GLY A 52 6.67 14.74 14.12
CA GLY A 52 7.87 14.04 13.66
C GLY A 52 7.57 12.96 12.62
N PHE A 53 6.62 12.06 12.92
CA PHE A 53 6.18 11.03 11.96
C PHE A 53 5.48 11.64 10.74
N PHE A 54 4.73 12.73 10.89
CA PHE A 54 4.09 13.41 9.76
C PHE A 54 5.13 13.99 8.80
N MET A 55 6.18 14.63 9.33
CA MET A 55 7.30 15.14 8.54
C MET A 55 8.03 14.00 7.81
N GLN A 56 8.28 12.88 8.50
CA GLN A 56 8.91 11.71 7.90
C GLN A 56 8.08 11.14 6.74
N VAL A 57 6.77 10.97 6.93
CA VAL A 57 5.85 10.49 5.88
C VAL A 57 5.80 11.47 4.71
N ARG A 58 5.78 12.79 4.97
CA ARG A 58 5.78 13.82 3.93
C ARG A 58 7.09 13.86 3.15
N ALA A 59 8.23 13.72 3.83
CA ALA A 59 9.54 13.65 3.20
C ALA A 59 9.65 12.40 2.31
N ASN A 60 9.21 11.24 2.79
CA ASN A 60 9.23 10.03 1.98
C ASN A 60 8.27 10.09 0.79
N ARG A 61 7.12 10.74 0.92
CA ARG A 61 6.18 10.98 -0.20
C ARG A 61 6.80 11.75 -1.37
N ARG A 62 7.92 12.45 -1.17
CA ARG A 62 8.67 13.16 -2.23
C ARG A 62 9.77 12.30 -2.83
N LYS A 63 10.22 11.25 -2.12
CA LYS A 63 11.26 10.34 -2.57
C LYS A 63 10.63 9.18 -3.33
N LYS A 64 11.22 8.77 -4.46
CA LYS A 64 10.86 7.52 -5.16
C LYS A 64 11.46 6.28 -4.48
N MET A 65 11.66 6.34 -3.15
CA MET A 65 12.35 5.27 -2.42
C MET A 65 11.42 4.08 -2.17
N PRO A 66 11.93 2.85 -2.28
CA PRO A 66 11.12 1.66 -2.28
C PRO A 66 10.92 1.12 -0.86
N SER A 67 10.27 1.85 0.02
CA SER A 67 9.94 1.31 1.35
C SER A 67 8.52 1.67 1.77
N CYS A 68 7.88 0.76 2.50
CA CYS A 68 6.52 0.95 2.96
C CYS A 68 6.50 1.78 4.25
N TYR A 69 5.88 2.95 4.20
CA TYR A 69 5.74 3.87 5.35
C TYR A 69 4.35 3.78 6.01
N ILE A 70 3.67 2.63 5.88
CA ILE A 70 2.35 2.45 6.49
C ILE A 70 2.41 2.59 8.02
N LEU A 71 3.44 2.04 8.66
CA LEU A 71 3.63 2.14 10.11
C LEU A 71 3.80 3.60 10.60
N PRO A 72 4.78 4.39 10.09
CA PRO A 72 4.85 5.81 10.42
C PRO A 72 3.54 6.57 10.16
N PHE A 73 2.83 6.24 9.08
CA PHE A 73 1.52 6.82 8.82
C PHE A 73 0.49 6.47 9.91
N LEU A 74 0.43 5.22 10.37
CA LEU A 74 -0.44 4.83 11.48
C LEU A 74 -0.03 5.52 12.78
N ALA A 75 1.27 5.64 13.05
CA ALA A 75 1.80 6.35 14.22
C ALA A 75 1.28 7.79 14.29
N THR A 76 1.23 8.53 13.16
CA THR A 76 0.64 9.88 13.16
C THR A 76 -0.80 9.91 13.66
N ARG A 77 -1.60 8.86 13.44
CA ARG A 77 -2.99 8.77 13.89
C ARG A 77 -3.09 8.30 15.32
N ILE A 78 -2.26 7.35 15.73
CA ILE A 78 -2.18 6.87 17.11
C ILE A 78 -1.84 8.04 18.03
N PHE A 79 -0.76 8.77 17.76
CA PHE A 79 -0.35 9.90 18.60
C PHE A 79 -1.34 11.06 18.57
N PHE A 80 -1.94 11.36 17.41
CA PHE A 80 -2.98 12.39 17.32
C PHE A 80 -4.17 12.08 18.23
N TRP A 81 -4.76 10.88 18.11
CA TRP A 81 -5.91 10.51 18.93
C TRP A 81 -5.54 10.31 20.39
N THR A 82 -4.34 9.84 20.69
CA THR A 82 -3.82 9.74 22.06
C THR A 82 -3.76 11.13 22.71
N ALA A 83 -3.21 12.13 22.01
CA ALA A 83 -3.16 13.50 22.52
C ALA A 83 -4.57 14.08 22.75
N VAL A 84 -5.50 13.85 21.80
CA VAL A 84 -6.90 14.31 21.92
C VAL A 84 -7.57 13.69 23.15
N VAL A 85 -7.43 12.38 23.36
CA VAL A 85 -8.01 11.69 24.52
C VAL A 85 -7.37 12.17 25.82
N MET A 86 -6.04 12.32 25.88
CA MET A 86 -5.36 12.85 27.06
C MET A 86 -5.82 14.27 27.41
N VAL A 87 -5.95 15.17 26.42
CA VAL A 87 -6.47 16.52 26.65
C VAL A 87 -7.92 16.49 27.14
N ALA A 88 -8.76 15.62 26.57
CA ALA A 88 -10.13 15.46 27.02
C ALA A 88 -10.20 14.99 28.48
N VAL A 89 -9.38 14.00 28.87
CA VAL A 89 -9.31 13.52 30.26
C VAL A 89 -8.79 14.62 31.19
N LEU A 90 -7.72 15.34 30.82
CA LEU A 90 -7.21 16.46 31.61
C LEU A 90 -8.25 17.57 31.81
N TYR A 91 -9.05 17.85 30.78
CA TYR A 91 -10.13 18.81 30.86
C TYR A 91 -11.22 18.34 31.83
N LEU A 92 -11.62 17.07 31.75
CA LEU A 92 -12.60 16.48 32.68
C LEU A 92 -12.12 16.48 34.14
N TYR A 93 -10.82 16.31 34.35
CA TYR A 93 -10.16 16.38 35.67
C TYR A 93 -9.79 17.80 36.10
N SER A 94 -10.25 18.84 35.39
CA SER A 94 -10.07 20.21 35.85
C SER A 94 -10.87 20.44 37.14
N ARG A 95 -10.29 21.15 38.12
CA ARG A 95 -10.88 21.39 39.46
C ARG A 95 -12.34 21.85 39.40
N HIS A 96 -12.66 22.66 38.39
CA HIS A 96 -14.01 23.21 38.19
C HIS A 96 -15.07 22.16 37.79
N LEU A 97 -14.70 21.05 37.15
CA LEU A 97 -15.62 19.98 36.77
C LEU A 97 -15.67 18.87 37.83
N ILE A 98 -14.56 18.59 38.52
CA ILE A 98 -14.53 17.62 39.61
C ILE A 98 -15.50 18.06 40.72
N GLU A 99 -15.42 19.30 41.19
CA GLU A 99 -16.28 19.82 42.27
C GLU A 99 -17.78 19.85 41.91
N ASN A 100 -18.13 19.84 40.62
CA ASN A 100 -19.50 19.97 40.13
C ASN A 100 -20.14 18.67 39.64
N ILE A 101 -19.34 17.66 39.27
CA ILE A 101 -19.82 16.44 38.58
C ILE A 101 -19.41 15.16 39.31
N PHE A 102 -18.30 15.16 40.05
CA PHE A 102 -17.73 13.96 40.65
C PHE A 102 -17.57 14.09 42.17
N ASP A 103 -17.66 12.97 42.89
CA ASP A 103 -17.48 12.95 44.34
C ASP A 103 -15.97 13.05 44.66
N GLY A 104 -15.55 14.20 45.19
CA GLY A 104 -14.13 14.57 45.36
C GLY A 104 -13.32 13.61 46.21
N ASP A 105 -13.97 12.82 47.07
CA ASP A 105 -13.33 11.86 47.97
C ASP A 105 -12.98 10.52 47.29
N THR A 106 -13.50 10.27 46.09
CA THR A 106 -13.27 9.00 45.36
C THR A 106 -12.22 9.10 44.24
N ILE A 107 -11.79 10.32 43.89
CA ILE A 107 -10.94 10.59 42.72
C ILE A 107 -9.61 11.21 43.15
N ASN A 108 -8.52 10.52 42.84
CA ASN A 108 -7.18 11.07 42.98
C ASN A 108 -6.89 12.07 41.84
N ALA A 109 -6.90 13.37 42.16
CA ALA A 109 -6.62 14.43 41.20
C ALA A 109 -5.13 14.51 40.78
N GLU A 110 -4.22 13.85 41.49
CA GLU A 110 -2.78 13.85 41.19
C GLU A 110 -2.41 12.88 40.05
N ILE A 111 -3.22 11.83 39.85
CA ILE A 111 -3.04 10.83 38.79
C ILE A 111 -4.27 10.83 37.87
N PRO A 112 -4.41 11.82 36.98
CA PRO A 112 -5.59 11.96 36.14
C PRO A 112 -5.72 10.82 35.12
N PHE A 113 -4.61 10.20 34.71
CA PHE A 113 -4.60 9.02 33.87
C PHE A 113 -3.26 8.28 33.91
N ILE A 114 -3.30 7.01 33.52
CA ILE A 114 -2.11 6.21 33.23
C ILE A 114 -1.94 6.13 31.71
N THR A 115 -0.80 6.59 31.20
CA THR A 115 -0.53 6.75 29.75
C THR A 115 -0.83 5.49 28.94
N VAL A 116 -0.41 4.31 29.44
CA VAL A 116 -0.59 3.04 28.73
C VAL A 116 -2.07 2.68 28.53
N LEU A 117 -2.94 3.04 29.48
CA LEU A 117 -4.38 2.76 29.43
C LEU A 117 -5.09 3.60 28.36
N ILE A 118 -4.47 4.68 27.89
CA ILE A 118 -4.98 5.50 26.78
C ILE A 118 -4.35 5.07 25.45
N ILE A 119 -3.02 5.08 25.36
CA ILE A 119 -2.33 4.82 24.08
C ILE A 119 -2.54 3.39 23.58
N GLY A 120 -2.69 2.41 24.49
CA GLY A 120 -2.98 1.01 24.15
C GLY A 120 -4.29 0.87 23.35
N PRO A 121 -5.46 1.20 23.92
CA PRO A 121 -6.73 1.15 23.20
C PRO A 121 -6.76 1.99 21.93
N VAL A 122 -6.15 3.17 21.93
CA VAL A 122 -6.08 4.02 20.73
C VAL A 122 -5.27 3.32 19.63
N ALA A 123 -4.13 2.72 19.97
CA ALA A 123 -3.33 1.94 19.03
C ALA A 123 -4.11 0.74 18.48
N VAL A 124 -4.85 0.02 19.33
CA VAL A 124 -5.75 -1.08 18.90
C VAL A 124 -6.80 -0.57 17.93
N ALA A 125 -7.53 0.50 18.26
CA ALA A 125 -8.60 1.02 17.41
C ALA A 125 -8.09 1.46 16.04
N VAL A 126 -6.96 2.20 16.00
CA VAL A 126 -6.35 2.69 14.76
C VAL A 126 -5.82 1.54 13.90
N THR A 127 -5.12 0.57 14.51
CA THR A 127 -4.54 -0.56 13.78
C THR A 127 -5.60 -1.56 13.34
N LEU A 128 -6.63 -1.81 14.14
CA LEU A 128 -7.78 -2.63 13.76
C LEU A 128 -8.51 -2.03 12.56
N PHE A 129 -8.76 -0.72 12.56
CA PHE A 129 -9.31 -0.01 11.41
C PHE A 129 -8.42 -0.16 10.17
N ALA A 130 -7.10 -0.08 10.33
CA ALA A 130 -6.16 -0.26 9.23
C ALA A 130 -6.19 -1.71 8.68
N VAL A 131 -6.22 -2.73 9.54
CA VAL A 131 -6.33 -4.14 9.13
C VAL A 131 -7.66 -4.40 8.41
N ALA A 132 -8.77 -3.89 8.93
CA ALA A 132 -10.10 -4.06 8.32
C ALA A 132 -10.19 -3.39 6.94
N ARG A 133 -9.52 -2.26 6.74
CA ARG A 133 -9.49 -1.56 5.44
C ARG A 133 -8.45 -2.16 4.48
N GLY A 134 -7.37 -2.75 5.00
CA GLY A 134 -6.28 -3.34 4.22
C GLY A 134 -5.79 -2.41 3.10
N GLY A 135 -5.69 -2.94 1.88
CA GLY A 135 -5.27 -2.20 0.69
C GLY A 135 -6.19 -1.06 0.25
N ARG A 136 -7.37 -0.88 0.87
CA ARG A 136 -8.30 0.25 0.63
C ARG A 136 -8.01 1.45 1.53
N LEU A 137 -7.04 1.35 2.44
CA LEU A 137 -6.59 2.48 3.24
C LEU A 137 -6.08 3.60 2.31
N ARG A 138 -6.42 4.86 2.62
CA ARG A 138 -6.06 6.02 1.77
C ARG A 138 -4.56 6.08 1.49
N PHE A 139 -3.73 5.76 2.48
CA PHE A 139 -2.28 5.70 2.29
C PHE A 139 -1.85 4.67 1.24
N CYS A 140 -2.42 3.46 1.27
CA CYS A 140 -2.11 2.41 0.31
C CYS A 140 -2.65 2.73 -1.09
N ARG A 141 -3.82 3.37 -1.17
CA ARG A 141 -4.39 3.86 -2.44
C ARG A 141 -3.51 4.94 -3.06
N ASP A 142 -3.13 5.96 -2.29
CA ASP A 142 -2.18 7.00 -2.70
C ASP A 142 -0.86 6.36 -3.20
N CYS A 143 -0.37 5.32 -2.52
CA CYS A 143 0.85 4.61 -2.91
C CYS A 143 0.70 3.87 -4.26
N LYS A 144 -0.43 3.17 -4.47
CA LYS A 144 -0.72 2.47 -5.74
C LYS A 144 -0.87 3.43 -6.92
N ILE A 145 -1.50 4.59 -6.71
CA ILE A 145 -1.63 5.61 -7.76
C ILE A 145 -0.26 6.13 -8.20
N ARG A 146 0.66 6.35 -7.25
CA ARG A 146 1.97 6.95 -7.51
C ARG A 146 2.99 5.97 -8.06
N ASN A 147 3.05 4.77 -7.47
CA ASN A 147 4.12 3.81 -7.71
C ASN A 147 3.62 2.55 -8.44
N GLY A 148 2.35 2.49 -8.85
CA GLY A 148 1.76 1.28 -9.41
C GLY A 148 1.39 0.23 -8.37
N PHE A 149 0.80 -0.87 -8.84
CA PHE A 149 0.42 -2.00 -8.01
C PHE A 149 1.66 -2.78 -7.50
N PRO A 150 1.55 -3.49 -6.36
CA PRO A 150 2.65 -4.33 -5.87
C PRO A 150 3.23 -5.31 -6.90
N ALA A 151 2.38 -5.87 -7.78
CA ALA A 151 2.80 -6.80 -8.83
C ALA A 151 3.62 -6.12 -9.93
N GLU A 152 3.27 -4.88 -10.30
CA GLU A 152 4.01 -4.06 -11.27
C GLU A 152 5.40 -3.69 -10.72
N ARG A 153 5.53 -3.63 -9.39
CA ARG A 153 6.76 -3.34 -8.64
C ARG A 153 7.70 -4.53 -8.43
N GLY A 154 7.42 -5.64 -9.09
CA GLY A 154 8.24 -6.85 -9.01
C GLY A 154 8.25 -7.47 -7.61
N PHE A 155 9.34 -8.19 -7.32
CA PHE A 155 9.48 -8.92 -6.06
C PHE A 155 9.45 -8.00 -4.84
N LEU A 156 10.29 -6.97 -4.81
CA LEU A 156 10.37 -6.00 -3.71
C LEU A 156 9.03 -5.28 -3.48
N GLY A 157 8.32 -4.94 -4.56
CA GLY A 157 6.99 -4.36 -4.50
C GLY A 157 5.97 -5.20 -3.75
N ASN A 158 5.99 -6.51 -3.98
CA ASN A 158 5.17 -7.50 -3.29
C ASN A 158 5.64 -7.68 -1.84
N LEU A 159 6.94 -7.81 -1.61
CA LEU A 159 7.55 -7.93 -0.29
C LEU A 159 7.12 -6.77 0.63
N PHE A 160 7.30 -5.52 0.19
CA PHE A 160 6.93 -4.35 0.99
C PHE A 160 5.43 -4.25 1.29
N SER A 161 4.58 -4.73 0.38
CA SER A 161 3.13 -4.77 0.61
C SER A 161 2.74 -5.84 1.63
N GLN A 162 3.38 -7.01 1.57
CA GLN A 162 3.17 -8.10 2.52
C GLN A 162 3.70 -7.73 3.89
N GLU A 163 4.94 -7.24 3.97
CA GLU A 163 5.59 -6.82 5.20
C GLU A 163 4.85 -5.64 5.87
N GLY A 164 4.34 -4.67 5.09
CA GLY A 164 3.50 -3.62 5.65
C GLY A 164 2.21 -4.15 6.31
N THR A 165 1.62 -5.21 5.75
CA THR A 165 0.45 -5.88 6.33
C THR A 165 0.82 -6.68 7.58
N TYR A 166 1.95 -7.40 7.54
CA TYR A 166 2.49 -8.16 8.66
C TYR A 166 2.78 -7.23 9.85
N GLN A 167 3.52 -6.15 9.62
CA GLN A 167 3.80 -5.12 10.62
C GLN A 167 2.53 -4.52 11.23
N THR A 168 1.54 -4.18 10.40
CA THR A 168 0.27 -3.63 10.90
C THR A 168 -0.46 -4.62 11.83
N ARG A 169 -0.48 -5.92 11.46
CA ARG A 169 -1.08 -6.97 12.30
C ARG A 169 -0.27 -7.24 13.57
N MET A 170 1.05 -7.21 13.48
CA MET A 170 1.92 -7.37 14.64
C MET A 170 1.69 -6.25 15.65
N LEU A 171 1.59 -5.00 15.19
CA LEU A 171 1.30 -3.85 16.06
C LEU A 171 -0.09 -3.98 16.70
N LEU A 172 -1.10 -4.42 15.94
CA LEU A 172 -2.43 -4.71 16.48
C LEU A 172 -2.36 -5.75 17.61
N ASN A 173 -1.69 -6.88 17.39
CA ASN A 173 -1.60 -7.97 18.36
C ASN A 173 -0.88 -7.52 19.64
N VAL A 174 0.26 -6.83 19.51
CA VAL A 174 1.04 -6.33 20.65
C VAL A 174 0.26 -5.26 21.42
N SER A 175 -0.35 -4.30 20.73
CA SER A 175 -1.17 -3.27 21.38
C SER A 175 -2.42 -3.87 22.04
N ALA A 176 -3.04 -4.89 21.44
CA ALA A 176 -4.18 -5.58 22.03
C ALA A 176 -3.80 -6.32 23.32
N LEU A 177 -2.65 -7.02 23.31
CA LEU A 177 -2.12 -7.69 24.50
C LEU A 177 -1.83 -6.69 25.63
N VAL A 178 -1.12 -5.59 25.33
CA VAL A 178 -0.83 -4.53 26.31
C VAL A 178 -2.10 -3.91 26.86
N THR A 179 -3.09 -3.66 25.99
CA THR A 179 -4.37 -3.09 26.39
C THR A 179 -5.14 -4.02 27.31
N LEU A 180 -5.23 -5.31 26.94
CA LEU A 180 -5.93 -6.32 27.72
C LEU A 180 -5.30 -6.48 29.10
N VAL A 181 -3.99 -6.69 29.16
CA VAL A 181 -3.24 -6.86 30.42
C VAL A 181 -3.38 -5.62 31.30
N GLY A 182 -3.20 -4.42 30.72
CA GLY A 182 -3.30 -3.16 31.45
C GLY A 182 -4.69 -2.93 32.05
N TRP A 183 -5.76 -3.08 31.25
CA TRP A 183 -7.12 -2.84 31.74
C TRP A 183 -7.62 -3.92 32.70
N VAL A 184 -7.30 -5.19 32.46
CA VAL A 184 -7.65 -6.28 33.40
C VAL A 184 -7.01 -6.03 34.76
N TYR A 185 -5.73 -5.65 34.79
CA TYR A 185 -5.05 -5.31 36.04
C TYR A 185 -5.64 -4.07 36.70
N TYR A 186 -5.94 -3.03 35.90
CA TYR A 186 -6.58 -1.80 36.39
C TYR A 186 -7.92 -2.08 37.10
N PHE A 187 -8.75 -2.97 36.57
CA PHE A 187 -10.04 -3.29 37.20
C PHE A 187 -9.94 -4.21 38.42
N LEU A 188 -8.98 -5.13 38.45
CA LEU A 188 -8.92 -6.18 39.48
C LEU A 188 -8.02 -5.85 40.67
N ALA A 189 -6.94 -5.10 40.46
CA ALA A 189 -5.86 -4.97 41.45
C ALA A 189 -5.40 -3.53 41.72
N TYR A 190 -5.68 -2.58 40.82
CA TYR A 190 -5.20 -1.21 40.96
C TYR A 190 -5.95 -0.44 42.06
N VAL A 191 -5.19 0.25 42.92
CA VAL A 191 -5.73 1.10 43.99
C VAL A 191 -5.24 2.54 43.75
N ASN A 192 -6.17 3.48 43.65
CA ASN A 192 -5.94 4.87 43.22
C ASN A 192 -5.30 5.78 44.28
N VAL A 193 -4.37 5.27 45.10
CA VAL A 193 -3.69 6.03 46.16
C VAL A 193 -2.28 6.40 45.75
N ASN A 194 -1.48 5.41 45.34
CA ASN A 194 -0.09 5.59 44.88
C ASN A 194 0.29 4.45 43.92
N LEU A 195 1.27 4.70 43.05
CA LEU A 195 1.82 3.65 42.18
C LEU A 195 2.78 2.75 42.97
N ASN A 196 2.32 1.54 43.30
CA ASN A 196 3.13 0.51 43.93
C ASN A 196 4.06 -0.18 42.90
N GLU A 197 5.01 -0.97 43.39
CA GLU A 197 5.94 -1.73 42.52
C GLU A 197 5.22 -2.67 41.52
N PRO A 198 4.14 -3.39 41.90
CA PRO A 198 3.34 -4.17 40.93
C PRO A 198 2.70 -3.30 39.83
N ASP A 199 2.24 -2.10 40.17
CA ASP A 199 1.64 -1.17 39.19
C ASP A 199 2.69 -0.70 38.18
N ARG A 200 3.91 -0.43 38.67
CA ARG A 200 5.06 -0.08 37.81
C ARG A 200 5.41 -1.22 36.86
N LEU A 201 5.40 -2.45 37.35
CA LEU A 201 5.67 -3.65 36.53
C LEU A 201 4.65 -3.80 35.41
N VAL A 202 3.35 -3.69 35.72
CA VAL A 202 2.29 -3.93 34.74
C VAL A 202 2.13 -2.77 33.76
N PHE A 203 2.10 -1.53 34.23
CA PHE A 203 1.80 -0.40 33.37
C PHE A 203 2.99 0.12 32.55
N PHE A 204 4.23 -0.15 32.98
CA PHE A 204 5.42 0.43 32.35
C PHE A 204 6.40 -0.64 31.84
N TRP A 205 6.83 -1.55 32.73
CA TRP A 205 7.83 -2.56 32.37
C TRP A 205 7.28 -3.62 31.41
N THR A 206 6.03 -4.04 31.58
CA THR A 206 5.41 -5.04 30.70
C THR A 206 5.33 -4.56 29.24
N PRO A 207 4.78 -3.36 28.94
CA PRO A 207 4.86 -2.78 27.59
C PRO A 207 6.28 -2.65 27.06
N LEU A 208 7.24 -2.22 27.90
CA LEU A 208 8.63 -2.04 27.51
C LEU A 208 9.30 -3.37 27.14
N ILE A 209 9.12 -4.41 27.95
CA ILE A 209 9.66 -5.75 27.70
C ILE A 209 9.06 -6.33 26.42
N LEU A 210 7.74 -6.24 26.24
CA LEU A 210 7.08 -6.68 25.01
C LEU A 210 7.61 -5.94 23.78
N PHE A 211 7.85 -4.63 23.89
CA PHE A 211 8.49 -3.87 22.82
C PHE A 211 9.89 -4.38 22.50
N ILE A 212 10.76 -4.57 23.49
CA ILE A 212 12.12 -5.08 23.29
C ILE A 212 12.09 -6.45 22.59
N ILE A 213 11.22 -7.36 23.03
CA ILE A 213 11.02 -8.67 22.39
C ILE A 213 10.64 -8.49 20.92
N THR A 214 9.70 -7.59 20.61
CA THR A 214 9.29 -7.35 19.22
C THR A 214 10.42 -6.80 18.36
N ILE A 215 11.29 -5.95 18.89
CA ILE A 215 12.46 -5.45 18.13
C ILE A 215 13.35 -6.61 17.71
N VAL A 216 13.65 -7.53 18.63
CA VAL A 216 14.50 -8.69 18.36
C VAL A 216 13.85 -9.61 17.34
N VAL A 217 12.57 -9.94 17.51
CA VAL A 217 11.82 -10.78 16.57
C VAL A 217 11.82 -10.16 15.17
N MET A 218 11.58 -8.86 15.05
CA MET A 218 11.61 -8.17 13.76
C MET A 218 13.03 -8.09 13.19
N ALA A 219 14.06 -7.91 14.03
CA ALA A 219 15.46 -7.90 13.59
C ALA A 219 15.84 -9.24 12.95
N VAL A 220 15.57 -10.36 13.63
CA VAL A 220 15.83 -11.71 13.10
C VAL A 220 15.08 -11.92 11.77
N ARG A 221 13.82 -11.49 11.68
CA ARG A 221 13.02 -11.61 10.45
C ARG A 221 13.63 -10.82 9.29
N TYR A 222 14.02 -9.56 9.51
CA TYR A 222 14.56 -8.71 8.44
C TYR A 222 15.98 -9.08 8.05
N LEU A 223 16.82 -9.54 8.99
CA LEU A 223 18.12 -10.14 8.66
C LEU A 223 17.94 -11.40 7.81
N GLY A 224 16.97 -12.25 8.15
CA GLY A 224 16.62 -13.41 7.33
C GLY A 224 16.16 -13.03 5.91
N LEU A 225 15.39 -11.94 5.77
CA LEU A 225 14.98 -11.43 4.45
C LEU A 225 16.14 -10.83 3.66
N CYS A 226 17.08 -10.13 4.30
CA CYS A 226 18.30 -9.65 3.64
C CYS A 226 19.15 -10.82 3.15
N ASN A 227 19.40 -11.82 4.00
CA ASN A 227 20.16 -13.01 3.60
C ASN A 227 19.45 -13.79 2.48
N TYR A 228 18.12 -13.89 2.53
CA TYR A 228 17.33 -14.50 1.46
C TYR A 228 17.49 -13.73 0.14
N TYR A 229 17.44 -12.40 0.20
CA TYR A 229 17.62 -11.53 -0.96
C TYR A 229 19.04 -11.65 -1.54
N GLU A 230 20.08 -11.72 -0.71
CA GLU A 230 21.45 -11.93 -1.17
C GLU A 230 21.63 -13.32 -1.81
N GLN A 231 21.20 -14.39 -1.13
CA GLN A 231 21.42 -15.77 -1.58
C GLN A 231 20.64 -16.13 -2.86
N HIS A 232 19.38 -15.71 -2.97
CA HIS A 232 18.55 -16.06 -4.14
C HIS A 232 18.92 -15.26 -5.39
N PHE A 233 19.61 -14.12 -5.24
CA PHE A 233 20.04 -13.30 -6.37
C PHE A 233 21.51 -13.53 -6.75
N GLU A 234 22.39 -13.92 -5.83
CA GLU A 234 23.77 -14.32 -6.14
C GLU A 234 23.86 -15.74 -6.73
N GLY A 235 22.97 -16.66 -6.34
CA GLY A 235 22.99 -18.06 -6.80
C GLY A 235 22.39 -18.35 -8.18
N SER A 236 21.50 -17.49 -8.70
CA SER A 236 20.88 -17.66 -10.02
C SER A 236 21.73 -17.03 -11.13
N GLY A 237 22.90 -17.62 -11.39
CA GLY A 237 23.96 -17.12 -12.28
C GLY A 237 23.63 -16.90 -13.77
N GLN A 238 22.36 -16.88 -14.20
CA GLN A 238 22.02 -16.71 -15.62
C GLN A 238 20.79 -15.85 -15.96
N GLN A 239 19.96 -15.41 -15.01
CA GLN A 239 18.62 -14.91 -15.39
C GLN A 239 18.20 -13.51 -14.97
N MET A 240 18.98 -12.72 -14.21
CA MET A 240 18.57 -11.34 -13.94
C MET A 240 19.71 -10.39 -13.48
N ARG A 241 20.71 -10.20 -14.35
CA ARG A 241 21.20 -8.81 -14.55
C ARG A 241 19.98 -7.98 -14.96
N ARG A 242 19.87 -6.72 -14.53
CA ARG A 242 18.72 -5.81 -14.81
C ARG A 242 18.00 -6.22 -16.09
N SER A 243 16.71 -6.47 -16.01
CA SER A 243 15.92 -6.93 -17.15
C SER A 243 14.86 -5.91 -17.55
N THR A 244 14.39 -6.03 -18.78
CA THR A 244 13.21 -5.33 -19.26
C THR A 244 12.17 -6.37 -19.66
N MET A 245 10.97 -6.24 -19.13
CA MET A 245 9.85 -7.09 -19.49
C MET A 245 8.91 -6.33 -20.45
N LEU A 246 8.65 -6.93 -21.60
CA LEU A 246 7.67 -6.48 -22.58
C LEU A 246 6.39 -7.28 -22.35
N ARG A 247 5.25 -6.62 -22.19
CA ARG A 247 3.94 -7.26 -22.01
C ARG A 247 2.94 -6.66 -22.98
N TYR A 248 2.25 -7.54 -23.71
CA TYR A 248 1.33 -7.15 -24.77
C TYR A 248 -0.10 -7.55 -24.37
N ILE A 249 -1.02 -6.60 -24.29
CA ILE A 249 -2.44 -6.86 -24.09
C ILE A 249 -3.08 -6.93 -25.47
N ILE A 250 -3.47 -8.12 -25.88
CA ILE A 250 -4.00 -8.38 -27.23
C ILE A 250 -5.51 -8.22 -27.22
N ILE A 251 -6.03 -7.30 -28.03
CA ILE A 251 -7.44 -6.96 -28.16
C ILE A 251 -7.91 -7.36 -29.57
N ALA A 252 -8.98 -8.15 -29.62
CA ALA A 252 -9.69 -8.52 -30.84
C ALA A 252 -11.16 -8.11 -30.71
N ASP A 253 -11.55 -7.04 -31.41
CA ASP A 253 -12.84 -6.35 -31.25
C ASP A 253 -13.20 -6.10 -29.76
N ASN A 254 -14.16 -6.82 -29.21
CA ASN A 254 -14.61 -6.69 -27.81
C ASN A 254 -14.07 -7.76 -26.86
N THR A 255 -13.04 -8.49 -27.26
CA THR A 255 -12.38 -9.53 -26.46
C THR A 255 -10.91 -9.23 -26.23
N ILE A 256 -10.36 -9.77 -25.15
CA ILE A 256 -8.93 -9.79 -24.85
C ILE A 256 -8.49 -11.24 -24.91
N VAL A 257 -7.35 -11.48 -25.55
CA VAL A 257 -6.77 -12.83 -25.66
C VAL A 257 -6.01 -13.14 -24.37
N LEU A 258 -6.34 -14.28 -23.76
CA LEU A 258 -5.72 -14.78 -22.54
C LEU A 258 -5.06 -16.13 -22.80
N ARG A 259 -3.97 -16.39 -22.10
CA ARG A 259 -3.41 -17.73 -21.97
C ARG A 259 -4.14 -18.45 -20.84
N LYS A 260 -4.60 -19.69 -21.10
CA LYS A 260 -5.20 -20.54 -20.07
C LYS A 260 -4.14 -21.04 -19.08
N PRO A 261 -4.50 -21.27 -17.80
CA PRO A 261 -3.61 -21.92 -16.85
C PRO A 261 -3.21 -23.31 -17.39
N GLN A 262 -1.91 -23.61 -17.35
CA GLN A 262 -1.41 -24.92 -17.74
C GLN A 262 -1.48 -25.86 -16.53
N SER A 263 -1.96 -27.08 -16.76
CA SER A 263 -2.12 -28.11 -15.73
C SER A 263 -0.90 -29.00 -15.56
N ASP A 264 0.19 -28.76 -16.29
CA ASP A 264 1.36 -29.64 -16.35
C ASP A 264 2.44 -29.21 -15.32
N PRO A 265 2.73 -30.02 -14.28
CA PRO A 265 3.69 -29.68 -13.22
C PRO A 265 5.15 -29.59 -13.68
N ASP A 266 5.52 -30.20 -14.81
CA ASP A 266 6.91 -30.29 -15.28
C ASP A 266 7.33 -29.10 -16.17
N MET A 267 6.37 -28.25 -16.56
CA MET A 267 6.58 -27.01 -17.34
C MET A 267 6.35 -25.75 -16.48
N ASP A 268 6.59 -25.86 -15.17
CA ASP A 268 6.32 -24.81 -14.19
C ASP A 268 7.40 -23.72 -14.24
N MET A 269 7.32 -22.84 -15.25
CA MET A 269 8.13 -21.62 -15.37
C MET A 269 7.64 -20.52 -14.40
N GLY A 270 7.54 -20.88 -13.11
CA GLY A 270 7.26 -19.97 -12.00
C GLY A 270 5.78 -19.73 -11.66
N PHE A 271 5.56 -18.82 -10.70
CA PHE A 271 4.28 -18.48 -10.05
C PHE A 271 3.10 -18.06 -10.95
N THR A 272 3.23 -18.10 -12.29
CA THR A 272 2.23 -17.70 -13.28
C THR A 272 1.57 -18.86 -14.02
N ALA A 273 2.07 -20.10 -13.93
CA ALA A 273 1.54 -21.24 -14.70
C ALA A 273 0.10 -21.62 -14.32
N ALA A 274 -0.30 -21.41 -13.06
CA ALA A 274 -1.61 -21.79 -12.52
C ALA A 274 -2.70 -20.71 -12.68
N CYS A 275 -2.45 -19.62 -13.43
CA CYS A 275 -3.39 -18.50 -13.58
C CYS A 275 -3.55 -18.07 -15.05
N TYR A 276 -4.67 -17.43 -15.36
CA TYR A 276 -4.84 -16.75 -16.64
C TYR A 276 -3.92 -15.52 -16.72
N ASP A 277 -3.14 -15.40 -17.79
CA ASP A 277 -2.25 -14.25 -18.02
C ASP A 277 -2.28 -13.81 -19.50
N THR A 278 -1.54 -12.74 -19.83
CA THR A 278 -1.29 -12.38 -21.24
C THR A 278 -0.55 -13.50 -21.97
N PRO A 279 -0.94 -13.82 -23.21
CA PRO A 279 -0.25 -14.81 -24.03
C PRO A 279 1.11 -14.32 -24.57
N ALA A 280 1.38 -13.01 -24.56
CA ALA A 280 2.59 -12.43 -25.14
C ALA A 280 3.35 -11.62 -24.10
N SER A 281 4.42 -12.23 -23.57
CA SER A 281 5.36 -11.59 -22.66
C SER A 281 6.79 -12.04 -22.96
N LEU A 282 7.74 -11.11 -22.97
CA LEU A 282 9.14 -11.38 -23.23
C LEU A 282 10.02 -10.66 -22.20
N VAL A 283 11.09 -11.32 -21.77
CA VAL A 283 12.12 -10.72 -20.91
C VAL A 283 13.39 -10.57 -21.73
N ILE A 284 13.88 -9.34 -21.82
CA ILE A 284 15.11 -8.98 -22.52
C ILE A 284 16.10 -8.32 -21.54
N PRO A 285 17.39 -8.19 -21.90
CA PRO A 285 18.33 -7.38 -21.13
C PRO A 285 17.83 -5.95 -20.95
N HIS A 286 18.12 -5.32 -19.81
CA HIS A 286 17.56 -4.01 -19.47
C HIS A 286 17.86 -2.93 -20.50
N ARG A 287 16.81 -2.22 -20.87
CA ARG A 287 16.83 -1.03 -21.72
C ARG A 287 15.94 0.05 -21.12
N GLN A 288 16.34 1.31 -21.28
CA GLN A 288 15.58 2.46 -20.77
C GLN A 288 14.39 2.82 -21.66
N SER A 289 14.46 2.49 -22.94
CA SER A 289 13.40 2.67 -23.92
C SER A 289 13.45 1.54 -24.95
N ILE A 290 12.32 1.28 -25.58
CA ILE A 290 12.17 0.33 -26.67
C ILE A 290 11.56 1.09 -27.85
N PRO A 291 12.25 1.16 -29.00
CA PRO A 291 11.69 1.69 -30.24
C PRO A 291 10.41 0.95 -30.63
N ASP A 292 9.44 1.68 -31.20
CA ASP A 292 8.15 1.09 -31.55
C ASP A 292 8.29 -0.04 -32.59
N ASP A 293 9.13 0.15 -33.61
CA ASP A 293 9.45 -0.85 -34.64
C ASP A 293 10.04 -2.15 -34.05
N GLU A 294 10.89 -2.04 -33.03
CA GLU A 294 11.40 -3.20 -32.31
C GLU A 294 10.29 -3.91 -31.52
N ALA A 295 9.42 -3.16 -30.85
CA ALA A 295 8.27 -3.74 -30.14
C ALA A 295 7.31 -4.48 -31.09
N HIS A 296 7.14 -3.98 -32.32
CA HIS A 296 6.38 -4.64 -33.38
C HIS A 296 7.04 -5.94 -33.85
N THR A 297 8.35 -5.90 -34.08
CA THR A 297 9.12 -7.07 -34.53
C THR A 297 9.05 -8.20 -33.49
N LEU A 298 9.29 -7.88 -32.23
CA LEU A 298 9.24 -8.84 -31.12
C LEU A 298 7.84 -9.44 -30.93
N PHE A 299 6.78 -8.64 -31.10
CA PHE A 299 5.41 -9.16 -31.04
C PHE A 299 5.13 -10.17 -32.16
N LYS A 300 5.54 -9.82 -33.38
CA LYS A 300 5.35 -10.68 -34.56
C LYS A 300 6.10 -12.01 -34.41
N GLU A 301 7.30 -11.99 -33.84
CA GLU A 301 8.06 -13.20 -33.53
C GLU A 301 7.37 -14.12 -32.51
N ILE A 302 6.70 -13.54 -31.49
CA ILE A 302 6.04 -14.31 -30.43
C ILE A 302 4.70 -14.89 -30.89
N MET A 303 3.90 -14.09 -31.61
CA MET A 303 2.51 -14.41 -31.91
C MET A 303 2.27 -14.88 -33.34
N ASP A 304 3.24 -14.70 -34.24
CA ASP A 304 3.16 -15.08 -35.67
C ASP A 304 1.91 -14.52 -36.38
N VAL A 305 1.49 -13.31 -35.97
CA VAL A 305 0.40 -12.53 -36.55
C VAL A 305 0.75 -11.05 -36.53
N ASP A 306 0.19 -10.30 -37.48
CA ASP A 306 0.36 -8.84 -37.54
C ASP A 306 -0.71 -8.11 -36.72
N ALA A 307 -0.33 -7.00 -36.10
CA ALA A 307 -1.18 -6.21 -35.21
C ALA A 307 -0.79 -4.73 -35.22
N ASP A 308 -1.77 -3.85 -34.99
CA ASP A 308 -1.51 -2.44 -34.67
C ASP A 308 -1.12 -2.35 -33.19
N ILE A 309 0.12 -1.91 -32.92
CA ILE A 309 0.71 -1.94 -31.57
C ILE A 309 0.91 -0.51 -31.10
N ARG A 310 0.44 -0.25 -29.88
CA ARG A 310 0.52 1.06 -29.26
C ARG A 310 1.09 0.96 -27.85
N PRO A 311 2.06 1.81 -27.47
CA PRO A 311 2.53 1.87 -26.09
C PRO A 311 1.38 2.32 -25.17
N MET A 312 1.17 1.58 -24.07
CA MET A 312 0.16 1.89 -23.07
C MET A 312 0.79 2.71 -21.94
N TYR A 313 1.64 2.07 -21.13
CA TYR A 313 2.32 2.71 -20.02
C TYR A 313 3.61 1.97 -19.67
N VAL A 314 4.54 2.70 -19.09
CA VAL A 314 5.81 2.17 -18.61
C VAL A 314 5.76 2.14 -17.09
N THR A 315 6.14 1.00 -16.55
CA THR A 315 6.41 0.85 -15.14
C THR A 315 7.91 0.89 -14.94
N ASP A 316 8.40 2.09 -14.68
CA ASP A 316 9.77 2.34 -14.23
C ASP A 316 9.73 2.53 -12.71
N ASN A 317 9.85 1.42 -12.00
CA ASN A 317 9.98 1.48 -10.55
C ASN A 317 11.45 1.73 -10.25
N GLY A 318 11.75 2.66 -9.34
CA GLY A 318 13.10 2.89 -8.84
C GLY A 318 13.71 1.71 -8.05
N ASN A 319 13.33 0.48 -8.39
CA ASN A 319 13.91 -0.79 -7.95
C ASN A 319 14.81 -1.34 -9.07
N ALA A 320 15.89 -2.01 -8.69
CA ALA A 320 16.90 -2.54 -9.62
C ALA A 320 16.44 -3.67 -10.54
N ASP A 321 15.31 -4.33 -10.27
CA ASP A 321 15.11 -5.70 -10.75
C ASP A 321 14.60 -5.77 -12.20
N CYS A 322 13.57 -4.99 -12.53
CA CYS A 322 12.94 -5.02 -13.86
C CYS A 322 12.07 -3.77 -14.12
N ASN A 323 12.19 -3.17 -15.31
CA ASN A 323 11.19 -2.23 -15.83
C ASN A 323 10.25 -2.95 -16.80
N ILE A 324 8.97 -2.55 -16.78
CA ILE A 324 7.94 -3.23 -17.58
C ILE A 324 7.32 -2.24 -18.57
N PHE A 325 7.40 -2.58 -19.86
CA PHE A 325 6.72 -1.85 -20.93
C PHE A 325 5.45 -2.58 -21.31
N HIS A 326 4.31 -1.89 -21.18
CA HIS A 326 3.00 -2.44 -21.50
C HIS A 326 2.52 -1.87 -22.83
N TYR A 327 2.08 -2.75 -23.72
CA TYR A 327 1.58 -2.42 -25.05
C TYR A 327 0.13 -2.91 -25.22
N LEU A 328 -0.63 -2.18 -26.02
CA LEU A 328 -1.93 -2.62 -26.54
C LEU A 328 -1.73 -3.09 -27.97
N CYS A 329 -2.16 -4.30 -28.30
CA CYS A 329 -2.11 -4.84 -29.66
C CYS A 329 -3.54 -5.02 -30.17
N PHE A 330 -3.87 -4.42 -31.29
CA PHE A 330 -5.18 -4.55 -31.93
C PHE A 330 -5.07 -5.49 -33.14
N LEU A 331 -5.78 -6.60 -33.09
CA LEU A 331 -5.84 -7.56 -34.19
C LEU A 331 -6.96 -7.19 -35.17
N SER A 332 -6.69 -7.38 -36.47
CA SER A 332 -7.75 -7.44 -37.50
C SER A 332 -8.58 -8.72 -37.32
N GLU A 333 -9.78 -8.76 -37.91
CA GLU A 333 -10.63 -9.95 -37.87
C GLU A 333 -9.94 -11.18 -38.48
N GLU A 334 -9.17 -10.99 -39.56
CA GLU A 334 -8.39 -12.04 -40.22
C GLU A 334 -7.25 -12.56 -39.32
N SER A 335 -6.49 -11.65 -38.69
CA SER A 335 -5.43 -12.02 -37.75
C SER A 335 -5.97 -12.73 -36.51
N ALA A 336 -7.13 -12.29 -35.98
CA ALA A 336 -7.77 -12.91 -34.83
C ALA A 336 -8.26 -14.33 -35.14
N ALA A 337 -8.88 -14.55 -36.31
CA ALA A 337 -9.30 -15.88 -36.77
C ALA A 337 -8.11 -16.83 -36.96
N THR A 338 -7.02 -16.31 -37.56
CA THR A 338 -5.78 -17.06 -37.76
C THR A 338 -5.16 -17.47 -36.42
N LEU A 339 -5.11 -16.55 -35.46
CA LEU A 339 -4.57 -16.82 -34.13
C LEU A 339 -5.41 -17.87 -33.38
N ALA A 340 -6.74 -17.75 -33.43
CA ALA A 340 -7.65 -18.71 -32.81
C ALA A 340 -7.48 -20.13 -33.38
N ALA A 341 -7.22 -20.25 -34.69
CA ALA A 341 -6.98 -21.53 -35.35
C ALA A 341 -5.60 -22.14 -34.99
N LYS A 342 -4.54 -21.32 -34.95
CA LYS A 342 -3.17 -21.77 -34.65
C LYS A 342 -2.96 -22.12 -33.17
N ARG A 343 -3.66 -21.45 -32.26
CA ARG A 343 -3.38 -21.48 -30.81
C ARG A 343 -4.65 -21.77 -29.99
N PRO A 344 -5.13 -23.04 -29.95
CA PRO A 344 -6.33 -23.43 -29.21
C PRO A 344 -6.17 -23.36 -27.68
N ASP A 345 -4.92 -23.20 -27.20
CA ASP A 345 -4.58 -22.96 -25.80
C ASP A 345 -4.99 -21.55 -25.31
N LEU A 346 -5.29 -20.64 -26.24
CA LEU A 346 -5.71 -19.28 -25.95
C LEU A 346 -7.23 -19.16 -25.80
N GLU A 347 -7.65 -18.16 -25.03
CA GLU A 347 -9.06 -17.85 -24.81
C GLU A 347 -9.35 -16.39 -25.16
N PHE A 348 -10.42 -16.18 -25.93
CA PHE A 348 -10.92 -14.84 -26.25
C PHE A 348 -11.99 -14.46 -25.22
N ALA A 349 -11.58 -13.70 -24.21
CA ALA A 349 -12.43 -13.36 -23.08
C ALA A 349 -12.99 -11.93 -23.20
N THR A 350 -14.28 -11.76 -22.93
CA THR A 350 -14.88 -10.41 -22.81
C THR A 350 -14.44 -9.74 -21.51
N ILE A 351 -14.57 -8.41 -21.42
CA ILE A 351 -14.26 -7.67 -20.19
C ILE A 351 -15.07 -8.18 -18.97
N TYR A 352 -16.30 -8.62 -19.20
CA TYR A 352 -17.14 -9.21 -18.15
C TYR A 352 -16.57 -10.54 -17.66
N HIS A 353 -16.12 -11.40 -18.58
CA HIS A 353 -15.48 -12.65 -18.20
C HIS A 353 -14.20 -12.39 -17.40
N ILE A 354 -13.36 -11.46 -17.85
CA ILE A 354 -12.11 -11.08 -17.16
C ILE A 354 -12.41 -10.55 -15.76
N SER A 355 -13.43 -9.72 -15.58
CA SER A 355 -13.84 -9.25 -14.26
C SER A 355 -14.15 -10.41 -13.31
N ARG A 356 -14.86 -11.45 -13.77
CA ARG A 356 -15.14 -12.65 -12.97
C ARG A 356 -13.87 -13.43 -12.64
N LEU A 357 -12.93 -13.54 -13.58
CA LEU A 357 -11.64 -14.21 -13.33
C LEU A 357 -10.78 -13.43 -12.30
N ILE A 358 -10.82 -12.10 -12.35
CA ILE A 358 -10.16 -11.22 -11.36
C ILE A 358 -10.81 -11.41 -9.97
N ASP A 359 -12.13 -11.37 -9.89
CA ASP A 359 -12.86 -11.50 -8.62
C ASP A 359 -12.65 -12.88 -7.98
N SER A 360 -12.56 -13.92 -8.80
CA SER A 360 -12.26 -15.30 -8.38
C SER A 360 -10.77 -15.57 -8.14
N LYS A 361 -9.89 -14.58 -8.35
CA LYS A 361 -8.42 -14.67 -8.20
C LYS A 361 -7.77 -15.72 -9.09
N GLN A 362 -8.35 -15.98 -10.26
CA GLN A 362 -7.82 -16.92 -11.25
C GLN A 362 -6.89 -16.23 -12.27
N THR A 363 -6.77 -14.90 -12.23
CA THR A 363 -5.86 -14.13 -13.09
C THR A 363 -4.52 -13.86 -12.41
N ALA A 364 -3.46 -13.77 -13.22
CA ALA A 364 -2.19 -13.25 -12.80
C ALA A 364 -2.36 -11.84 -12.23
N ARG A 365 -1.66 -11.54 -11.13
CA ARG A 365 -1.78 -10.24 -10.44
C ARG A 365 -1.38 -9.07 -11.34
N LEU A 366 -0.42 -9.29 -12.24
CA LEU A 366 0.06 -8.28 -13.17
C LEU A 366 -1.00 -7.96 -14.24
N LEU A 367 -1.57 -8.97 -14.90
CA LEU A 367 -2.74 -8.80 -15.78
C LEU A 367 -3.89 -8.08 -15.09
N SER A 368 -4.18 -8.47 -13.85
CA SER A 368 -5.25 -7.82 -13.06
C SER A 368 -4.98 -6.33 -12.85
N ALA A 369 -3.73 -5.93 -12.61
CA ALA A 369 -3.32 -4.54 -12.46
C ALA A 369 -3.42 -3.77 -13.78
N GLU A 370 -2.96 -4.36 -14.89
CA GLU A 370 -3.03 -3.81 -16.24
C GLU A 370 -4.48 -3.52 -16.66
N ILE A 371 -5.37 -4.51 -16.52
CA ILE A 371 -6.79 -4.38 -16.86
C ILE A 371 -7.48 -3.36 -15.95
N TYR A 372 -7.18 -3.39 -14.65
CA TYR A 372 -7.72 -2.40 -13.71
C TYR A 372 -7.29 -0.99 -14.11
N ARG A 373 -6.01 -0.78 -14.47
CA ARG A 373 -5.48 0.53 -14.88
C ARG A 373 -6.13 0.99 -16.18
N LEU A 374 -6.16 0.14 -17.21
CA LEU A 374 -6.80 0.40 -18.50
C LEU A 374 -8.24 0.87 -18.31
N HIS A 375 -9.04 0.05 -17.61
CA HIS A 375 -10.46 0.31 -17.39
C HIS A 375 -10.68 1.58 -16.55
N THR A 376 -9.98 1.69 -15.41
CA THR A 376 -10.19 2.79 -14.46
C THR A 376 -9.81 4.14 -15.06
N MET A 377 -8.66 4.22 -15.74
CA MET A 377 -8.22 5.46 -16.38
C MET A 377 -9.12 5.85 -17.55
N ALA A 378 -9.48 4.90 -18.41
CA ALA A 378 -10.40 5.16 -19.52
C ALA A 378 -11.78 5.64 -19.03
N MET A 379 -12.32 5.01 -18.00
CA MET A 379 -13.60 5.41 -17.41
C MET A 379 -13.53 6.78 -16.73
N ALA A 380 -12.43 7.09 -16.04
CA ALA A 380 -12.21 8.41 -15.47
C ALA A 380 -12.12 9.48 -16.57
N TRP A 381 -11.35 9.23 -17.63
CA TRP A 381 -11.20 10.15 -18.76
C TRP A 381 -12.51 10.40 -19.51
N LYS A 382 -13.33 9.35 -19.72
CA LYS A 382 -14.64 9.49 -20.35
C LYS A 382 -15.64 10.29 -19.50
N THR A 383 -15.57 10.16 -18.18
CA THR A 383 -16.59 10.71 -17.26
C THR A 383 -16.22 12.12 -16.79
N TYR A 384 -14.94 12.39 -16.57
CA TYR A 384 -14.45 13.60 -15.92
C TYR A 384 -13.47 14.38 -16.79
N ASP A 385 -13.37 15.67 -16.54
CA ASP A 385 -12.34 16.52 -17.10
C ASP A 385 -11.02 16.38 -16.34
N THR A 386 -10.01 17.14 -16.74
CA THR A 386 -8.69 17.15 -16.09
C THR A 386 -8.72 17.78 -14.69
N HIS A 387 -9.83 18.37 -14.25
CA HIS A 387 -10.01 18.92 -12.91
C HIS A 387 -10.80 17.99 -11.97
N GLY A 388 -11.32 16.87 -12.50
CA GLY A 388 -12.20 15.95 -11.79
C GLY A 388 -13.67 16.37 -11.78
N ASP A 389 -14.04 17.41 -12.54
CA ASP A 389 -15.41 17.84 -12.78
C ASP A 389 -16.07 16.94 -13.85
N ARG A 390 -17.37 16.67 -13.75
CA ARG A 390 -18.07 15.82 -14.71
C ARG A 390 -18.14 16.47 -16.08
N ARG A 391 -17.86 15.71 -17.15
CA ARG A 391 -18.09 16.14 -18.55
C ARG A 391 -19.57 16.17 -18.89
N TYR A 392 -20.33 15.22 -18.36
CA TYR A 392 -21.77 15.12 -18.55
C TYR A 392 -22.49 15.64 -17.30
N LYS A 393 -23.40 16.60 -17.45
CA LYS A 393 -24.14 17.22 -16.34
C LYS A 393 -25.13 16.26 -15.64
N ILE A 394 -25.38 15.08 -16.21
CA ILE A 394 -26.25 14.06 -15.62
C ILE A 394 -25.50 13.41 -14.46
N LYS A 395 -26.03 13.49 -13.24
CA LYS A 395 -25.44 12.87 -12.05
C LYS A 395 -25.52 11.33 -12.18
N HIS A 396 -24.49 10.61 -11.72
CA HIS A 396 -24.38 9.14 -11.77
C HIS A 396 -24.37 8.49 -13.16
N TYR A 397 -24.46 9.24 -14.25
CA TYR A 397 -24.24 8.67 -15.59
C TYR A 397 -22.82 8.11 -15.69
N GLN A 398 -22.70 6.87 -16.16
CA GLN A 398 -21.45 6.19 -16.47
C GLN A 398 -21.44 5.83 -17.96
N PRO A 399 -20.48 6.36 -18.75
CA PRO A 399 -20.34 6.00 -20.15
C PRO A 399 -20.08 4.50 -20.33
N THR A 400 -20.53 3.91 -21.44
CA THR A 400 -20.24 2.50 -21.73
C THR A 400 -18.75 2.30 -22.03
N PHE A 401 -18.15 1.27 -21.44
CA PHE A 401 -16.81 0.79 -21.77
C PHE A 401 -16.92 -0.28 -22.87
N ARG A 402 -16.24 -0.06 -24.00
CA ARG A 402 -16.13 -1.01 -25.11
C ARG A 402 -14.66 -1.13 -25.46
N LEU A 403 -14.14 -2.35 -25.49
CA LEU A 403 -12.73 -2.64 -25.75
C LEU A 403 -12.35 -2.24 -27.18
N ARG A 404 -13.25 -2.47 -28.14
CA ARG A 404 -13.03 -2.09 -29.52
C ARG A 404 -12.83 -0.59 -29.72
N ASP A 405 -13.29 0.25 -28.80
CA ASP A 405 -13.16 1.71 -28.94
C ASP A 405 -11.81 2.22 -28.38
N VAL A 406 -11.04 1.37 -27.68
CA VAL A 406 -9.78 1.75 -27.02
C VAL A 406 -8.76 2.30 -28.03
N HIS A 407 -8.70 1.73 -29.24
CA HIS A 407 -7.79 2.21 -30.31
C HIS A 407 -8.03 3.67 -30.68
N LYS A 408 -9.26 4.18 -30.53
CA LYS A 408 -9.64 5.56 -30.86
C LYS A 408 -9.37 6.56 -29.74
N TRP A 409 -8.98 6.12 -28.55
CA TRP A 409 -8.85 7.02 -27.41
C TRP A 409 -7.45 7.64 -27.33
N HIS A 410 -7.40 8.96 -27.20
CA HIS A 410 -6.18 9.74 -26.96
C HIS A 410 -6.00 9.99 -25.45
N ILE A 411 -5.83 8.91 -24.69
CA ILE A 411 -5.51 8.94 -23.27
C ILE A 411 -4.04 8.53 -23.09
N ASP A 412 -3.32 9.29 -22.25
CA ASP A 412 -2.01 8.88 -21.75
C ASP A 412 -2.21 8.02 -20.48
N PHE A 413 -1.91 6.72 -20.59
CA PHE A 413 -2.01 5.81 -19.46
C PHE A 413 -0.82 5.89 -18.48
N ASN A 414 0.23 6.67 -18.78
CA ASN A 414 1.28 7.00 -17.83
C ASN A 414 0.85 8.08 -16.83
N ASP A 415 -0.09 8.95 -17.19
CA ASP A 415 -0.52 10.05 -16.34
C ASP A 415 -1.35 9.55 -15.13
N SER A 416 -0.67 9.40 -13.99
CA SER A 416 -1.27 9.03 -12.70
C SER A 416 -2.42 9.95 -12.25
N LYS A 417 -2.58 11.12 -12.86
CA LYS A 417 -3.69 12.05 -12.61
C LYS A 417 -5.04 11.41 -12.88
N TRP A 418 -5.18 10.58 -13.93
CA TRP A 418 -6.47 9.90 -14.20
C TRP A 418 -6.82 8.89 -13.12
N LEU A 419 -5.84 8.17 -12.58
CA LEU A 419 -6.04 7.30 -11.42
C LEU A 419 -6.43 8.13 -10.19
N SER A 420 -5.80 9.29 -9.95
CA SER A 420 -6.19 10.20 -8.87
C SER A 420 -7.63 10.73 -9.03
N ILE A 421 -8.04 11.12 -10.25
CA ILE A 421 -9.39 11.60 -10.56
C ILE A 421 -10.43 10.49 -10.37
N SER A 422 -10.09 9.24 -10.70
CA SER A 422 -10.98 8.10 -10.47
C SER A 422 -11.36 7.96 -8.99
N GLU A 423 -10.46 8.33 -8.08
CA GLU A 423 -10.68 8.27 -6.63
C GLU A 423 -11.28 9.56 -6.05
N PHE A 424 -10.93 10.71 -6.63
CA PHE A 424 -11.33 12.03 -6.14
C PHE A 424 -11.90 12.88 -7.29
N ASN A 425 -13.22 12.94 -7.35
CA ASN A 425 -13.98 13.57 -8.42
C ASN A 425 -15.23 14.28 -7.90
N ALA A 426 -15.98 14.94 -8.79
CA ALA A 426 -17.20 15.67 -8.48
C ALA A 426 -18.31 14.84 -7.79
N ASP A 427 -18.32 13.52 -7.97
CA ASP A 427 -19.27 12.62 -7.30
C ASP A 427 -18.84 12.28 -5.86
N SER A 428 -17.61 12.62 -5.48
CA SER A 428 -17.08 12.35 -4.15
C SER A 428 -17.66 13.31 -3.11
N PRO A 429 -17.99 12.83 -1.89
CA PRO A 429 -18.48 13.69 -0.82
C PRO A 429 -17.53 14.86 -0.51
N PHE A 430 -18.10 16.05 -0.38
CA PHE A 430 -17.37 17.30 -0.10
C PHE A 430 -16.25 17.62 -1.11
N PHE A 431 -16.41 17.23 -2.39
CA PHE A 431 -15.40 17.43 -3.44
C PHE A 431 -14.86 18.87 -3.48
N ARG A 432 -15.74 19.89 -3.53
CA ARG A 432 -15.32 21.29 -3.61
C ARG A 432 -14.48 21.73 -2.40
N LEU A 433 -14.91 21.38 -1.18
CA LEU A 433 -14.19 21.71 0.06
C LEU A 433 -12.83 20.99 0.11
N ARG A 434 -12.81 19.70 -0.23
CA ARG A 434 -11.59 18.89 -0.25
C ARG A 434 -10.61 19.37 -1.33
N ARG A 435 -11.11 19.80 -2.50
CA ARG A 435 -10.30 20.37 -3.58
C ARG A 435 -9.67 21.69 -3.16
N PHE A 436 -10.46 22.56 -2.52
CA PHE A 436 -9.95 23.80 -1.93
C PHE A 436 -8.84 23.52 -0.91
N TRP A 437 -9.07 22.59 0.04
CA TRP A 437 -8.06 22.19 1.02
C TRP A 437 -6.79 21.62 0.37
N LYS A 438 -6.94 20.76 -0.65
CA LYS A 438 -5.81 20.16 -1.38
C LYS A 438 -4.95 21.25 -2.04
N LYS A 439 -5.59 22.22 -2.68
CA LYS A 439 -4.95 23.33 -3.39
C LYS A 439 -4.25 24.30 -2.45
N HIS A 440 -4.93 24.76 -1.39
CA HIS A 440 -4.44 25.86 -0.56
C HIS A 440 -3.67 25.44 0.70
N ILE A 441 -4.01 24.29 1.29
CA ILE A 441 -3.40 23.87 2.57
C ILE A 441 -2.35 22.77 2.34
N THR A 442 -2.64 21.84 1.42
CA THR A 442 -1.79 20.65 1.24
C THR A 442 -0.69 20.84 0.19
N GLY A 443 -0.89 21.80 -0.72
CA GLY A 443 0.07 22.16 -1.78
C GLY A 443 0.22 21.12 -2.90
N ASN A 444 -0.73 20.19 -3.05
CA ASN A 444 -0.71 19.19 -4.11
C ASN A 444 -1.79 19.56 -5.13
N ALA A 445 -1.43 20.21 -6.24
CA ALA A 445 -2.32 20.30 -7.40
C ALA A 445 -2.49 18.89 -7.98
#